data_AF-A0A2G8S9T0-F1
#
_entry.id   AF-A0A2G8S9T0-F1
#
_cell.length_a   1.000
_cell.length_b   1.000
_cell.length_c   1.000
_cell.angle_alpha   90.00
_cell.angle_beta   90.00
_cell.angle_gamma   90.00
#
_symmetry.space_group_name_H-M   'P 1'
#
loop_
_entity.id
_entity.type
_entity.pdbx_description
1 polymer ?
#
loop_
_entity_poly.entity_id
_entity_poly.type
_entity_poly.pdbx_seq_one_letter_code
_entity_poly.pdbx_strand_id
1 'polypeptide(L)'
;MALSNHLIHDWQFQDRLMSREPALRSCSGGCGKTRDNAQLRKLLCRTPGDVTASPTPTTAGELPTQFSSLGSESPSFASPLATALQEFSAAHEWAFRSLAKAFVLLRGSIDSWSQNPALKNLNFFLSPTAISGARGRRGDPASTFRLTSYSFTPLDEILALSADGYLARQKEVHKMMEDMWRGHPDYVGLLHMMFIPNGVDNCFGRYIPLFRPVTLQGPSEITSLRDDERLRKNILESIVLVSSGSINAGIPFRPVEGSGPRRDMMVALPGKFVRGENASWSWTALFSRWDDYRRGEHRHLDDLINMVPVLRTSSSPGYTIGAFNLL
;
A
#
# COMPACT_ATOMS: atom_id res chain seq x y z
N MET A 1 26.64 -2.44 21.05
CA MET A 1 25.25 -2.12 21.47
C MET A 1 24.65 -0.89 20.78
N ALA A 2 25.39 -0.05 20.06
CA ALA A 2 24.85 1.16 19.41
C ALA A 2 24.11 0.93 18.06
N LEU A 3 24.26 -0.23 17.41
CA LEU A 3 23.67 -0.51 16.09
C LEU A 3 22.21 -0.98 16.13
N SER A 4 21.72 -1.43 17.30
CA SER A 4 20.36 -1.98 17.49
C SER A 4 19.27 -0.91 17.50
N ASN A 5 19.61 0.38 17.66
CA ASN A 5 18.63 1.44 17.80
C ASN A 5 18.11 1.96 16.44
N HIS A 6 18.87 1.84 15.34
CA HIS A 6 18.50 2.49 14.08
C HIS A 6 17.27 1.88 13.39
N LEU A 7 17.09 0.55 13.41
CA LEU A 7 15.98 -0.11 12.70
C LEU A 7 14.62 0.04 13.42
N ILE A 8 14.63 0.03 14.76
CA ILE A 8 13.45 0.31 15.58
C ILE A 8 13.09 1.80 15.45
N HIS A 9 14.10 2.68 15.38
CA HIS A 9 13.87 4.10 15.18
C HIS A 9 13.23 4.37 13.82
N ASP A 10 13.59 3.72 12.71
CA ASP A 10 13.04 4.11 11.41
C ASP A 10 11.51 3.91 11.32
N TRP A 11 10.98 2.78 11.80
CA TRP A 11 9.53 2.56 11.83
C TRP A 11 8.81 3.33 12.95
N GLN A 12 9.39 3.44 14.16
CA GLN A 12 8.77 4.24 15.24
C GLN A 12 8.88 5.76 15.00
N PHE A 13 9.92 6.21 14.31
CA PHE A 13 10.09 7.60 13.85
C PHE A 13 9.11 7.89 12.72
N GLN A 14 8.94 6.96 11.78
CA GLN A 14 7.84 7.01 10.83
C GLN A 14 6.52 7.09 11.59
N ASP A 15 6.14 6.13 12.44
CA ASP A 15 4.85 6.15 13.16
C ASP A 15 4.61 7.46 13.95
N ARG A 16 5.63 7.99 14.64
CA ARG A 16 5.53 9.27 15.36
C ARG A 16 5.39 10.48 14.43
N LEU A 17 6.12 10.53 13.32
CA LEU A 17 5.97 11.59 12.31
C LEU A 17 4.66 11.44 11.51
N MET A 18 4.14 10.23 11.37
CA MET A 18 2.95 9.90 10.57
C MET A 18 1.66 10.26 11.28
N SER A 19 1.67 10.36 12.61
CA SER A 19 0.63 11.08 13.36
C SER A 19 0.47 12.55 12.93
N ARG A 20 1.47 13.10 12.22
CA ARG A 20 1.49 14.47 11.68
C ARG A 20 1.39 14.52 10.16
N GLU A 21 1.21 13.40 9.47
CA GLU A 21 1.03 13.42 8.03
C GLU A 21 -0.28 14.13 7.64
N PRO A 22 -0.31 14.83 6.50
CA PRO A 22 -1.55 15.38 5.99
C PRO A 22 -2.52 14.25 5.67
N ALA A 23 -3.76 14.35 6.15
CA ALA A 23 -4.83 13.45 5.78
C ALA A 23 -4.94 13.32 4.24
N LEU A 24 -5.36 12.14 3.76
CA LEU A 24 -5.62 11.89 2.35
C LEU A 24 -6.52 12.97 1.77
N ARG A 25 -6.06 13.58 0.67
CA ARG A 25 -6.78 14.69 0.03
C ARG A 25 -7.47 14.21 -1.24
N SER A 26 -8.76 14.49 -1.32
CA SER A 26 -9.56 14.25 -2.52
C SER A 26 -9.15 15.22 -3.63
N CYS A 27 -9.00 14.69 -4.84
CA CYS A 27 -8.63 15.45 -6.03
C CYS A 27 -9.86 15.71 -6.91
N SER A 28 -10.94 16.21 -6.33
CA SER A 28 -12.25 16.37 -7.00
C SER A 28 -12.26 17.42 -8.12
N GLY A 29 -11.25 18.30 -8.22
CA GLY A 29 -11.21 19.40 -9.19
C GLY A 29 -10.66 19.05 -10.59
N GLY A 30 -9.93 17.96 -10.75
CA GLY A 30 -9.30 17.57 -12.03
C GLY A 30 -9.91 16.32 -12.67
N CYS A 31 -10.49 15.42 -11.88
CA CYS A 31 -10.96 14.12 -12.37
C CYS A 31 -12.41 14.11 -12.91
N GLY A 32 -13.18 15.19 -12.73
CA GLY A 32 -14.63 15.09 -12.84
C GLY A 32 -15.33 15.66 -14.07
N LYS A 33 -14.66 16.40 -14.99
CA LYS A 33 -15.44 17.23 -15.95
C LYS A 33 -14.98 17.33 -17.41
N THR A 34 -13.86 16.75 -17.83
CA THR A 34 -13.42 16.88 -19.24
C THR A 34 -13.39 15.53 -19.97
N ARG A 35 -13.57 15.59 -21.29
CA ARG A 35 -13.40 14.48 -22.26
C ARG A 35 -12.05 13.76 -22.08
N ASP A 36 -11.09 14.43 -21.45
CA ASP A 36 -9.75 13.95 -21.11
C ASP A 36 -9.76 12.89 -20.01
N ASN A 37 -10.76 12.83 -19.11
CA ASN A 37 -10.85 11.77 -18.10
C ASN A 37 -11.19 10.40 -18.69
N ALA A 38 -11.91 10.35 -19.81
CA ALA A 38 -12.09 9.09 -20.54
C ALA A 38 -10.78 8.62 -21.19
N GLN A 39 -9.90 9.55 -21.61
CA GLN A 39 -8.56 9.23 -22.09
C GLN A 39 -7.63 8.84 -20.94
N LEU A 40 -7.70 9.52 -19.80
CA LEU A 40 -7.00 9.18 -18.56
C LEU A 40 -7.38 7.76 -18.10
N ARG A 41 -8.66 7.43 -18.07
CA ARG A 41 -9.13 6.05 -17.81
C ARG A 41 -8.65 5.07 -18.89
N LYS A 42 -8.67 5.43 -20.18
CA LYS A 42 -8.12 4.55 -21.23
C LYS A 42 -6.61 4.32 -21.10
N LEU A 43 -5.84 5.33 -20.70
CA LEU A 43 -4.38 5.25 -20.50
C LEU A 43 -4.05 4.47 -19.22
N LEU A 44 -4.76 4.76 -18.13
CA LEU A 44 -4.64 4.09 -16.84
C LEU A 44 -5.09 2.62 -16.89
N CYS A 45 -6.04 2.29 -17.76
CA CYS A 45 -6.51 0.92 -17.98
C CYS A 45 -5.77 0.19 -19.12
N ARG A 46 -4.67 0.73 -19.68
CA ARG A 46 -3.82 -0.05 -20.59
C ARG A 46 -3.09 -1.13 -19.79
N THR A 47 -3.17 -2.35 -20.34
CA THR A 47 -2.90 -3.67 -19.76
C THR A 47 -2.20 -3.69 -18.39
N PRO A 48 -2.94 -3.97 -17.30
CA PRO A 48 -2.34 -4.17 -15.99
C PRO A 48 -1.51 -5.45 -15.92
N GLY A 49 -0.54 -5.48 -15.01
CA GLY A 49 -0.08 -6.75 -14.45
C GLY A 49 -1.29 -7.37 -13.74
N ASP A 50 -1.91 -8.36 -14.36
CA ASP A 50 -3.14 -8.99 -13.87
C ASP A 50 -2.84 -9.72 -12.56
N VAL A 51 -3.52 -9.34 -11.47
CA VAL A 51 -3.24 -9.84 -10.12
C VAL A 51 -4.04 -11.11 -9.79
N THR A 52 -4.78 -11.69 -10.74
CA THR A 52 -5.55 -12.91 -10.47
C THR A 52 -5.55 -13.94 -11.58
N ALA A 53 -5.37 -15.21 -11.16
CA ALA A 53 -6.00 -16.35 -11.80
C ALA A 53 -7.49 -16.06 -12.00
N SER A 54 -7.94 -16.25 -13.24
CA SER A 54 -9.27 -15.93 -13.78
C SER A 54 -10.43 -15.97 -12.78
N PRO A 55 -11.00 -14.82 -12.40
CA PRO A 55 -12.40 -14.74 -12.04
C PRO A 55 -13.22 -14.57 -13.33
N THR A 56 -14.27 -15.37 -13.47
CA THR A 56 -15.32 -15.19 -14.48
C THR A 56 -15.70 -13.71 -14.64
N PRO A 57 -15.86 -13.20 -15.88
CA PRO A 57 -16.22 -11.81 -16.11
C PRO A 57 -17.55 -11.54 -15.43
N THR A 58 -17.48 -10.87 -14.28
CA THR A 58 -18.67 -10.36 -13.62
C THR A 58 -19.13 -9.18 -14.46
N THR A 59 -20.28 -9.34 -15.10
CA THR A 59 -21.04 -8.31 -15.79
C THR A 59 -20.88 -6.98 -15.06
N ALA A 60 -20.58 -5.90 -15.78
CA ALA A 60 -20.38 -4.55 -15.24
C ALA A 60 -21.39 -4.27 -14.10
N GLY A 61 -20.95 -4.52 -12.86
CA GLY A 61 -21.84 -4.52 -11.71
C GLY A 61 -22.27 -3.10 -11.48
N GLU A 62 -23.58 -2.87 -11.45
CA GLU A 62 -24.15 -1.62 -10.96
C GLU A 62 -23.43 -1.27 -9.65
N LEU A 63 -22.84 -0.07 -9.59
CA LEU A 63 -22.27 0.44 -8.35
C LEU A 63 -23.32 0.25 -7.25
N PRO A 64 -22.96 -0.31 -6.08
CA PRO A 64 -23.89 -0.38 -4.97
C PRO A 64 -24.49 1.01 -4.78
N THR A 65 -25.82 1.13 -4.77
CA THR A 65 -26.56 2.41 -4.78
C THR A 65 -26.07 3.37 -3.69
N GLN A 66 -25.48 2.83 -2.63
CA GLN A 66 -24.84 3.54 -1.53
C GLN A 66 -23.59 4.35 -1.91
N PHE A 67 -22.89 4.05 -3.01
CA PHE A 67 -21.73 4.82 -3.47
C PHE A 67 -22.09 5.88 -4.50
N SER A 68 -23.12 5.64 -5.32
CA SER A 68 -23.60 6.61 -6.31
C SER A 68 -24.18 7.86 -5.65
N SER A 69 -24.75 7.76 -4.45
CA SER A 69 -25.26 8.90 -3.68
C SER A 69 -24.18 9.68 -2.91
N LEU A 70 -22.94 9.19 -2.83
CA LEU A 70 -21.85 9.83 -2.08
C LEU A 70 -21.08 10.89 -2.88
N GLY A 71 -21.36 11.01 -4.17
CA GLY A 71 -20.62 11.87 -5.08
C GLY A 71 -21.18 13.28 -5.25
N SER A 72 -22.43 13.57 -4.85
CA SER A 72 -23.15 14.72 -5.40
C SER A 72 -23.46 15.89 -4.46
N GLU A 73 -23.43 15.77 -3.13
CA GLU A 73 -23.99 16.84 -2.28
C GLU A 73 -23.18 17.11 -1.00
N SER A 74 -22.37 18.19 -1.05
CA SER A 74 -22.00 19.10 0.07
C SER A 74 -20.51 19.51 0.08
N PRO A 75 -20.19 20.81 0.14
CA PRO A 75 -18.80 21.32 0.09
C PRO A 75 -18.05 21.35 1.44
N SER A 76 -18.60 20.85 2.56
CA SER A 76 -18.01 21.09 3.89
C SER A 76 -17.76 19.89 4.82
N PHE A 77 -17.89 18.64 4.37
CA PHE A 77 -17.40 17.47 5.12
C PHE A 77 -16.76 16.48 4.15
N ALA A 78 -15.68 15.79 4.57
CA ALA A 78 -15.06 14.75 3.77
C ALA A 78 -16.13 13.77 3.29
N SER A 79 -16.21 13.54 1.97
CA SER A 79 -17.22 12.63 1.43
C SER A 79 -17.08 11.27 2.11
N PRO A 80 -18.17 10.54 2.40
CA PRO A 80 -18.05 9.22 3.04
C PRO A 80 -17.15 8.25 2.28
N LEU A 81 -17.04 8.43 0.95
CA LEU A 81 -16.06 7.74 0.11
C LEU A 81 -14.61 8.10 0.47
N ALA A 82 -14.29 9.39 0.65
CA ALA A 82 -12.97 9.84 1.08
C ALA A 82 -12.59 9.24 2.43
N THR A 83 -13.51 9.26 3.39
CA THR A 83 -13.29 8.65 4.71
C THR A 83 -13.10 7.13 4.60
N ALA A 84 -13.89 6.45 3.75
CA ALA A 84 -13.77 5.02 3.51
C ALA A 84 -12.41 4.63 2.90
N LEU A 85 -11.95 5.38 1.90
CA LEU A 85 -10.65 5.16 1.28
C LEU A 85 -9.50 5.47 2.22
N GLN A 86 -9.65 6.51 3.05
CA GLN A 86 -8.67 6.82 4.07
C GLN A 86 -8.52 5.69 5.08
N GLU A 87 -9.63 5.16 5.58
CA GLU A 87 -9.57 4.02 6.51
C GLU A 87 -9.06 2.74 5.86
N PHE A 88 -9.47 2.46 4.62
CA PHE A 88 -9.00 1.28 3.89
C PHE A 88 -7.49 1.34 3.59
N SER A 89 -7.01 2.48 3.13
CA SER A 89 -5.56 2.67 2.87
C SER A 89 -4.74 2.65 4.16
N ALA A 90 -5.25 3.19 5.27
CA ALA A 90 -4.62 3.08 6.59
C ALA A 90 -4.66 1.65 7.14
N ALA A 91 -5.75 0.90 6.90
CA ALA A 91 -5.85 -0.51 7.28
C ALA A 91 -4.77 -1.35 6.59
N HIS A 92 -4.49 -1.06 5.31
CA HIS A 92 -3.53 -1.80 4.47
C HIS A 92 -2.23 -1.03 4.20
N GLU A 93 -1.87 -0.10 5.09
CA GLU A 93 -0.74 0.80 4.87
C GLU A 93 0.57 0.04 4.61
N TRP A 94 0.88 -0.96 5.43
CA TRP A 94 2.08 -1.78 5.24
C TRP A 94 2.08 -2.45 3.87
N ALA A 95 0.95 -3.00 3.42
CA ALA A 95 0.84 -3.70 2.15
C ALA A 95 1.04 -2.74 0.96
N PHE A 96 0.42 -1.55 0.99
CA PHE A 96 0.61 -0.55 -0.07
C PHE A 96 2.05 -0.03 -0.13
N ARG A 97 2.68 0.26 1.01
CA ARG A 97 4.09 0.69 1.05
C ARG A 97 5.03 -0.42 0.58
N SER A 98 4.74 -1.68 0.95
CA SER A 98 5.51 -2.84 0.53
C SER A 98 5.39 -3.09 -0.97
N LEU A 99 4.17 -2.98 -1.54
CA LEU A 99 3.96 -3.02 -2.99
C LEU A 99 4.77 -1.94 -3.69
N ALA A 100 4.67 -0.70 -3.22
CA ALA A 100 5.33 0.43 -3.83
C ALA A 100 6.86 0.28 -3.84
N LYS A 101 7.45 -0.08 -2.69
CA LYS A 101 8.88 -0.38 -2.58
C LYS A 101 9.29 -1.57 -3.44
N ALA A 102 8.52 -2.66 -3.43
CA ALA A 102 8.82 -3.84 -4.23
C ALA A 102 8.82 -3.54 -5.73
N PHE A 103 7.86 -2.77 -6.23
CA PHE A 103 7.84 -2.39 -7.64
C PHE A 103 9.00 -1.48 -8.05
N VAL A 104 9.40 -0.53 -7.19
CA VAL A 104 10.59 0.29 -7.43
C VAL A 104 11.83 -0.61 -7.57
N LEU A 105 12.01 -1.56 -6.64
CA LEU A 105 13.15 -2.48 -6.60
C LEU A 105 13.15 -3.53 -7.73
N LEU A 106 11.98 -3.92 -8.22
CA LEU A 106 11.84 -4.82 -9.37
C LEU A 106 12.15 -4.13 -10.70
N ARG A 107 11.96 -2.80 -10.79
CA ARG A 107 12.25 -2.01 -11.99
C ARG A 107 13.70 -1.51 -12.05
N GLY A 108 14.43 -1.57 -10.94
CA GLY A 108 15.83 -1.13 -10.85
C GLY A 108 16.25 -0.90 -9.41
N SER A 109 17.29 -0.11 -9.21
CA SER A 109 17.66 0.36 -7.86
C SER A 109 16.84 1.59 -7.47
N ILE A 110 16.70 1.84 -6.16
CA ILE A 110 16.07 3.06 -5.64
C ILE A 110 16.78 4.32 -6.16
N ASP A 111 18.11 4.28 -6.34
CA ASP A 111 18.87 5.38 -6.91
C ASP A 111 18.58 5.58 -8.42
N SER A 112 18.44 4.50 -9.20
CA SER A 112 18.05 4.62 -10.60
C SER A 112 16.63 5.18 -10.76
N TRP A 113 15.74 4.85 -9.82
CA TRP A 113 14.37 5.33 -9.79
C TRP A 113 14.30 6.83 -9.49
N SER A 114 15.03 7.30 -8.48
CA SER A 114 15.01 8.72 -8.09
C SER A 114 15.53 9.64 -9.19
N GLN A 115 16.46 9.15 -10.00
CA GLN A 115 17.00 9.85 -11.16
C GLN A 115 16.05 9.86 -12.37
N ASN A 116 15.00 9.03 -12.39
CA ASN A 116 14.07 8.95 -13.52
C ASN A 116 12.77 9.74 -13.24
N PRO A 117 12.64 10.97 -13.78
CA PRO A 117 11.44 11.77 -13.54
C PRO A 117 10.18 11.25 -14.24
N ALA A 118 10.32 10.37 -15.22
CA ALA A 118 9.22 9.90 -16.06
C ALA A 118 8.40 8.77 -15.42
N LEU A 119 8.71 8.30 -14.21
CA LEU A 119 7.94 7.24 -13.54
C LEU A 119 7.77 7.57 -12.07
N LYS A 120 6.93 8.55 -11.72
CA LYS A 120 6.77 8.98 -10.31
C LYS A 120 5.41 8.68 -9.69
N ASN A 121 4.51 8.03 -10.43
CA ASN A 121 3.17 7.75 -9.93
C ASN A 121 2.79 6.27 -10.04
N LEU A 122 2.46 5.66 -8.91
CA LEU A 122 1.95 4.30 -8.79
C LEU A 122 0.45 4.36 -8.50
N ASN A 123 -0.36 3.84 -9.43
CA ASN A 123 -1.81 3.79 -9.29
C ASN A 123 -2.25 2.42 -8.78
N PHE A 124 -3.20 2.41 -7.85
CA PHE A 124 -3.92 1.24 -7.37
C PHE A 124 -5.39 1.39 -7.75
N PHE A 125 -5.90 0.47 -8.55
CA PHE A 125 -7.29 0.44 -8.96
C PHE A 125 -8.09 -0.41 -8.00
N LEU A 126 -9.11 0.20 -7.38
CA LEU A 126 -9.85 -0.39 -6.28
C LEU A 126 -11.30 -0.61 -6.70
N SER A 127 -11.86 -1.80 -6.50
CA SER A 127 -13.31 -1.99 -6.61
C SER A 127 -13.94 -1.94 -5.23
N PRO A 128 -15.01 -1.16 -5.01
CA PRO A 128 -15.79 -1.28 -3.78
C PRO A 128 -16.27 -2.71 -3.60
N THR A 129 -16.19 -3.24 -2.39
CA THR A 129 -16.82 -4.52 -2.05
C THR A 129 -18.27 -4.25 -1.66
N ALA A 130 -19.16 -5.21 -1.93
CA ALA A 130 -20.53 -5.12 -1.46
C ALA A 130 -20.51 -5.09 0.07
N ILE A 131 -21.07 -4.02 0.66
CA ILE A 131 -21.25 -3.94 2.12
C ILE A 131 -22.33 -4.97 2.48
N SER A 132 -21.91 -6.18 2.82
CA SER A 132 -22.79 -7.20 3.37
C SER A 132 -23.18 -6.82 4.79
N GLY A 133 -24.23 -6.00 4.92
CA GLY A 133 -24.76 -5.59 6.21
C GLY A 133 -26.02 -4.75 6.07
N ALA A 134 -27.13 -5.27 6.60
CA ALA A 134 -28.37 -4.52 6.71
C ALA A 134 -28.14 -3.24 7.55
N ARG A 135 -28.56 -2.09 6.99
CA ARG A 135 -28.74 -0.79 7.65
C ARG A 135 -27.48 -0.15 8.25
N GLY A 136 -26.75 0.61 7.43
CA GLY A 136 -25.97 1.78 7.85
C GLY A 136 -24.77 1.55 8.77
N ARG A 137 -24.44 0.30 9.13
CA ARG A 137 -23.23 0.01 9.91
C ARG A 137 -22.03 -0.03 8.96
N ARG A 138 -21.07 0.86 9.22
CA ARG A 138 -19.77 0.85 8.58
C ARG A 138 -19.09 -0.50 8.81
N GLY A 139 -18.71 -1.16 7.70
CA GLY A 139 -18.06 -2.47 7.72
C GLY A 139 -16.62 -2.40 8.22
N ASP A 140 -15.96 -3.56 8.23
CA ASP A 140 -14.53 -3.67 8.50
C ASP A 140 -13.73 -2.80 7.52
N PRO A 141 -12.89 -1.88 8.01
CA PRO A 141 -12.12 -0.99 7.15
C PRO A 141 -11.16 -1.76 6.22
N ALA A 142 -10.67 -2.94 6.61
CA ALA A 142 -9.79 -3.76 5.77
C ALA A 142 -10.53 -4.42 4.59
N SER A 143 -11.86 -4.51 4.66
CA SER A 143 -12.68 -5.23 3.69
C SER A 143 -13.53 -4.32 2.81
N THR A 144 -13.33 -3.00 2.87
CA THR A 144 -14.19 -2.00 2.18
C THR A 144 -13.94 -1.92 0.66
N PHE A 145 -12.72 -2.21 0.23
CA PHE A 145 -12.36 -2.25 -1.19
C PHE A 145 -11.54 -3.50 -1.49
N ARG A 146 -11.47 -3.86 -2.77
CA ARG A 146 -10.59 -4.88 -3.31
C ARG A 146 -9.62 -4.24 -4.28
N LEU A 147 -8.35 -4.61 -4.20
CA LEU A 147 -7.35 -4.26 -5.21
C LEU A 147 -7.58 -5.10 -6.47
N THR A 148 -7.91 -4.43 -7.57
CA THR A 148 -8.17 -5.06 -8.87
C THR A 148 -6.93 -5.10 -9.74
N SER A 149 -6.18 -4.01 -9.78
CA SER A 149 -4.95 -3.91 -10.56
C SER A 149 -4.10 -2.73 -10.07
N TYR A 150 -2.92 -2.60 -10.64
CA TYR A 150 -2.05 -1.44 -10.44
C TYR A 150 -1.39 -1.05 -11.76
N SER A 151 -0.93 0.19 -11.86
CA SER A 151 -0.17 0.67 -13.02
C SER A 151 0.81 1.77 -12.62
N PHE A 152 1.80 2.00 -13.47
CA PHE A 152 2.64 3.19 -13.37
C PHE A 152 2.22 4.18 -14.43
N THR A 153 2.09 5.44 -14.04
CA THR A 153 1.84 6.52 -14.98
C THR A 153 2.98 7.51 -14.90
N PRO A 154 3.54 7.88 -16.06
CA PRO A 154 4.49 8.98 -16.12
C PRO A 154 3.90 10.27 -15.54
N LEU A 155 4.74 11.03 -14.83
CA LEU A 155 4.25 12.24 -14.19
C LEU A 155 3.77 13.24 -15.25
N ASP A 156 4.50 13.39 -16.35
CA ASP A 156 4.15 14.22 -17.50
C ASP A 156 2.78 13.88 -18.10
N GLU A 157 2.39 12.60 -18.17
CA GLU A 157 1.04 12.22 -18.59
C GLU A 157 -0.03 12.76 -17.61
N ILE A 158 0.25 12.73 -16.30
CA ILE A 158 -0.66 13.28 -15.29
C ILE A 158 -0.70 14.81 -15.39
N LEU A 159 0.45 15.43 -15.59
CA LEU A 159 0.59 16.88 -15.74
C LEU A 159 -0.22 17.38 -16.93
N ALA A 160 -0.10 16.70 -18.08
CA ALA A 160 -0.81 17.04 -19.31
C ALA A 160 -2.33 16.99 -19.15
N LEU A 161 -2.82 16.18 -18.21
CA LEU A 161 -4.25 15.95 -18.00
C LEU A 161 -4.82 16.74 -16.80
N SER A 162 -3.97 17.43 -16.05
CA SER A 162 -4.38 18.16 -14.86
C SER A 162 -4.74 19.61 -15.16
N ALA A 163 -5.85 20.09 -14.62
CA ALA A 163 -6.13 21.52 -14.55
C ALA A 163 -5.06 22.23 -13.70
N ASP A 164 -4.68 23.45 -14.07
CA ASP A 164 -3.56 24.21 -13.46
C ASP A 164 -3.54 24.21 -11.92
N GLY A 165 -4.72 24.24 -11.29
CA GLY A 165 -4.87 24.25 -9.83
C GLY A 165 -4.60 22.91 -9.12
N TYR A 166 -4.64 21.77 -9.81
CA TYR A 166 -4.26 20.47 -9.22
C TYR A 166 -2.75 20.38 -9.08
N LEU A 167 -2.03 20.74 -10.14
CA LEU A 167 -0.58 20.69 -10.17
C LEU A 167 0.06 21.61 -9.12
N ALA A 168 -0.42 22.85 -9.01
CA ALA A 168 0.08 23.80 -8.02
C ALA A 168 -0.01 23.20 -6.59
N ARG A 169 -1.17 22.62 -6.24
CA ARG A 169 -1.38 21.96 -4.94
C ARG A 169 -0.51 20.74 -4.74
N GLN A 170 -0.32 19.91 -5.77
CA GLN A 170 0.55 18.74 -5.70
C GLN A 170 2.02 19.13 -5.49
N LYS A 171 2.48 20.20 -6.15
CA LYS A 171 3.83 20.76 -5.94
C LYS A 171 4.05 21.23 -4.51
N GLU A 172 3.07 21.89 -3.91
CA GLU A 172 3.14 22.33 -2.51
C GLU A 172 3.23 21.14 -1.54
N VAL A 173 2.36 20.13 -1.72
CA VAL A 173 2.37 18.92 -0.88
C VAL A 173 3.69 18.16 -1.07
N HIS A 174 4.14 17.99 -2.32
CA HIS A 174 5.43 17.36 -2.62
C HIS A 174 6.58 18.06 -1.92
N LYS A 175 6.68 19.39 -2.05
CA LYS A 175 7.74 20.19 -1.42
C LYS A 175 7.70 20.05 0.10
N MET A 176 6.53 20.17 0.71
CA MET A 176 6.36 20.01 2.15
C MET A 176 6.80 18.61 2.63
N MET A 177 6.42 17.55 1.91
CA MET A 177 6.85 16.19 2.24
C MET A 177 8.36 16.01 2.02
N GLU A 178 8.92 16.60 0.98
CA GLU A 178 10.36 16.54 0.71
C GLU A 178 11.16 17.27 1.80
N ASP A 179 10.72 18.45 2.22
CA ASP A 179 11.34 19.21 3.30
C ASP A 179 11.26 18.47 4.65
N MET A 180 10.19 17.68 4.88
CA MET A 180 10.05 16.82 6.07
C MET A 180 11.12 15.72 6.14
N TRP A 181 11.48 15.12 5.00
CA TRP A 181 12.35 13.94 4.96
C TRP A 181 13.80 14.24 4.53
N ARG A 182 14.08 15.43 3.97
CA ARG A 182 15.41 15.80 3.44
C ARG A 182 16.55 15.68 4.46
N GLY A 183 16.26 15.80 5.76
CA GLY A 183 17.26 15.65 6.82
C GLY A 183 17.68 14.20 7.10
N HIS A 184 16.96 13.21 6.59
CA HIS A 184 17.25 11.80 6.85
C HIS A 184 18.39 11.30 5.93
N PRO A 185 19.46 10.69 6.46
CA PRO A 185 20.66 10.33 5.68
C PRO A 185 20.36 9.32 4.56
N ASP A 186 19.42 8.41 4.79
CA ASP A 186 19.05 7.38 3.81
C ASP A 186 17.93 7.81 2.85
N TYR A 187 17.39 9.01 2.97
CA TYR A 187 16.30 9.47 2.11
C TYR A 187 16.77 9.66 0.67
N VAL A 188 15.95 9.19 -0.29
CA VAL A 188 16.27 9.26 -1.73
C VAL A 188 15.23 10.04 -2.51
N GLY A 189 13.99 10.11 -2.03
CA GLY A 189 12.93 10.86 -2.70
C GLY A 189 11.53 10.44 -2.28
N LEU A 190 10.53 10.94 -3.01
CA LEU A 190 9.13 10.58 -2.82
C LEU A 190 8.62 9.75 -3.99
N LEU A 191 7.78 8.77 -3.70
CA LEU A 191 6.92 8.12 -4.68
C LEU A 191 5.47 8.54 -4.43
N HIS A 192 4.79 8.99 -5.48
CA HIS A 192 3.37 9.29 -5.38
C HIS A 192 2.56 8.01 -5.60
N MET A 193 1.64 7.72 -4.68
CA MET A 193 0.68 6.63 -4.78
C MET A 193 -0.72 7.20 -4.95
N MET A 194 -1.45 6.67 -5.92
CA MET A 194 -2.83 7.07 -6.21
C MET A 194 -3.77 5.89 -6.01
N PHE A 195 -4.84 6.11 -5.24
CA PHE A 195 -5.93 5.16 -5.07
C PHE A 195 -7.10 5.60 -5.94
N ILE A 196 -7.51 4.73 -6.86
CA ILE A 196 -8.50 5.03 -7.90
C ILE A 196 -9.65 4.04 -7.77
N PRO A 197 -10.74 4.41 -7.09
CA PRO A 197 -11.95 3.60 -7.02
C PRO A 197 -12.61 3.47 -8.39
N ASN A 198 -12.80 2.24 -8.84
CA ASN A 198 -13.49 1.91 -10.07
C ASN A 198 -14.92 2.43 -10.02
N GLY A 199 -15.30 3.13 -11.10
CA GLY A 199 -16.65 3.68 -11.24
C GLY A 199 -16.88 5.00 -10.53
N VAL A 200 -15.87 5.58 -9.88
CA VAL A 200 -15.96 6.92 -9.30
C VAL A 200 -14.93 7.84 -9.95
N ASP A 201 -15.35 9.04 -10.34
CA ASP A 201 -14.47 10.07 -10.91
C ASP A 201 -13.73 10.85 -9.79
N ASN A 202 -13.14 10.11 -8.85
CA ASN A 202 -12.32 10.65 -7.77
C ASN A 202 -11.07 9.78 -7.61
N CYS A 203 -9.98 10.40 -7.20
CA CYS A 203 -8.76 9.71 -6.83
C CYS A 203 -8.16 10.33 -5.57
N PHE A 204 -7.36 9.54 -4.87
CA PHE A 204 -6.75 9.91 -3.60
C PHE A 204 -5.25 9.69 -3.70
N GLY A 205 -4.49 10.75 -3.52
CA GLY A 205 -3.04 10.73 -3.61
C GLY A 205 -2.36 10.78 -2.26
N ARG A 206 -1.26 10.06 -2.12
CA ARG A 206 -0.32 10.17 -0.99
C ARG A 206 1.11 10.01 -1.49
N TYR A 207 2.02 10.80 -0.93
CA TYR A 207 3.45 10.60 -1.14
C TYR A 207 3.99 9.67 -0.07
N ILE A 208 4.79 8.70 -0.49
CA ILE A 208 5.58 7.88 0.43
C ILE A 208 7.06 8.23 0.28
N PRO A 209 7.79 8.39 1.38
CA PRO A 209 9.24 8.52 1.31
C PRO A 209 9.88 7.19 0.90
N LEU A 210 10.89 7.28 0.05
CA LEU A 210 11.77 6.18 -0.33
C LEU A 210 13.11 6.36 0.38
N PHE A 211 13.59 5.26 0.96
CA PHE A 211 14.86 5.22 1.68
C PHE A 211 15.78 4.17 1.07
N ARG A 212 17.09 4.42 1.11
CA ARG A 212 18.08 3.40 0.79
C ARG A 212 17.96 2.25 1.77
N PRO A 213 18.20 1.02 1.33
CA PRO A 213 18.25 -0.11 2.24
C PRO A 213 19.37 0.14 3.24
N VAL A 214 19.08 0.06 4.54
CA VAL A 214 20.09 0.25 5.58
C VAL A 214 21.22 -0.74 5.31
N THR A 215 22.41 -0.20 5.07
CA THR A 215 23.60 -1.03 4.89
C THR A 215 24.03 -1.52 6.26
N LEU A 216 23.33 -2.53 6.75
CA LEU A 216 23.77 -3.23 7.94
C LEU A 216 25.13 -3.84 7.60
N GLN A 217 26.17 -3.40 8.30
CA GLN A 217 27.42 -4.16 8.46
C GLN A 217 27.11 -5.40 9.33
N GLY A 218 26.17 -6.22 8.86
CA GLY A 218 25.60 -7.37 9.52
C GLY A 218 26.08 -8.67 8.87
N PRO A 219 25.76 -9.81 9.50
CA PRO A 219 26.30 -11.13 9.14
C PRO A 219 26.07 -11.48 7.66
N SER A 220 26.94 -12.35 7.15
CA SER A 220 27.07 -12.83 5.75
C SER A 220 25.77 -13.19 5.02
N GLU A 221 24.68 -13.46 5.74
CA GLU A 221 23.35 -13.70 5.18
C GLU A 221 22.77 -12.47 4.45
N ILE A 222 23.04 -11.25 4.92
CA ILE A 222 22.58 -10.01 4.28
C ILE A 222 23.36 -9.75 2.98
N THR A 223 24.65 -10.08 2.98
CA THR A 223 25.51 -10.02 1.78
C THR A 223 24.99 -10.97 0.70
N SER A 224 24.59 -12.20 1.08
CA SER A 224 24.05 -13.18 0.14
C SER A 224 22.76 -12.72 -0.56
N LEU A 225 21.90 -11.95 0.13
CA LEU A 225 20.66 -11.41 -0.45
C LEU A 225 20.92 -10.29 -1.47
N ARG A 226 22.02 -9.55 -1.31
CA ARG A 226 22.41 -8.48 -2.25
C ARG A 226 23.08 -9.04 -3.50
N ASP A 227 23.87 -10.10 -3.34
CA ASP A 227 24.64 -10.69 -4.42
C ASP A 227 23.82 -11.71 -5.24
N ASP A 228 22.79 -12.33 -4.65
CA ASP A 228 21.88 -13.25 -5.34
C ASP A 228 20.65 -12.51 -5.91
N GLU A 229 20.82 -11.98 -7.13
CA GLU A 229 19.76 -11.31 -7.90
C GLU A 229 18.50 -12.16 -8.08
N ARG A 230 18.65 -13.49 -8.19
CA ARG A 230 17.51 -14.40 -8.37
C ARG A 230 16.71 -14.51 -7.08
N LEU A 231 17.38 -14.69 -5.94
CA LEU A 231 16.75 -14.72 -4.63
C LEU A 231 16.08 -13.38 -4.31
N ARG A 232 16.78 -12.26 -4.58
CA ARG A 232 16.24 -10.90 -4.44
C ARG A 232 14.94 -10.74 -5.23
N LYS A 233 14.95 -11.10 -6.52
CA LYS A 233 13.75 -11.05 -7.37
C LYS A 233 12.61 -11.91 -6.83
N ASN A 234 12.89 -13.14 -6.40
CA ASN A 234 11.88 -14.05 -5.84
C ASN A 234 11.24 -13.48 -4.56
N ILE A 235 12.02 -12.84 -3.69
CA ILE A 235 11.50 -12.19 -2.48
C ILE A 235 10.60 -11.02 -2.86
N LEU A 236 11.03 -10.16 -3.78
CA LEU A 236 10.23 -9.01 -4.22
C LEU A 236 8.90 -9.43 -4.87
N GLU A 237 8.92 -10.41 -5.77
CA GLU A 237 7.71 -10.98 -6.37
C GLU A 237 6.80 -11.61 -5.31
N SER A 238 7.37 -12.27 -4.31
CA SER A 238 6.61 -12.82 -3.19
C SER A 238 5.93 -11.72 -2.37
N ILE A 239 6.60 -10.60 -2.11
CA ILE A 239 6.03 -9.47 -1.38
C ILE A 239 4.90 -8.81 -2.14
N VAL A 240 5.02 -8.72 -3.47
CA VAL A 240 3.92 -8.25 -4.32
C VAL A 240 2.70 -9.14 -4.11
N LEU A 241 2.85 -10.46 -4.25
CA LEU A 241 1.75 -11.41 -4.08
C LEU A 241 1.14 -11.40 -2.67
N VAL A 242 1.97 -11.40 -1.62
CA VAL A 242 1.52 -11.32 -0.23
C VAL A 242 0.71 -10.06 0.00
N SER A 243 1.23 -8.91 -0.42
CA SER A 243 0.62 -7.61 -0.15
C SER A 243 -0.68 -7.44 -0.92
N SER A 244 -0.72 -7.80 -2.21
CA SER A 244 -1.97 -7.74 -2.98
C SER A 244 -2.99 -8.76 -2.51
N GLY A 245 -2.54 -9.97 -2.16
CA GLY A 245 -3.41 -11.03 -1.66
C GLY A 245 -3.97 -10.70 -0.28
N SER A 246 -3.17 -10.08 0.61
CA SER A 246 -3.61 -9.66 1.94
C SER A 246 -4.67 -8.55 1.88
N ILE A 247 -4.49 -7.59 0.97
CA ILE A 247 -5.49 -6.55 0.69
C ILE A 247 -6.82 -7.20 0.28
N ASN A 248 -6.76 -8.11 -0.68
CA ASN A 248 -7.95 -8.76 -1.24
C ASN A 248 -8.62 -9.77 -0.28
N ALA A 249 -7.86 -10.33 0.65
CA ALA A 249 -8.35 -11.22 1.70
C ALA A 249 -8.89 -10.47 2.92
N GLY A 250 -8.77 -9.13 2.98
CA GLY A 250 -9.13 -8.36 4.17
C GLY A 250 -8.24 -8.66 5.37
N ILE A 251 -6.98 -9.06 5.13
CA ILE A 251 -5.99 -9.39 6.18
C ILE A 251 -4.97 -8.25 6.25
N PRO A 252 -5.18 -7.22 7.08
CA PRO A 252 -4.24 -6.13 7.23
C PRO A 252 -2.98 -6.62 7.97
N PHE A 253 -1.82 -6.32 7.38
CA PHE A 253 -0.52 -6.57 8.00
C PHE A 253 -0.06 -5.31 8.72
N ARG A 254 0.49 -5.46 9.93
CA ARG A 254 1.11 -4.33 10.67
C ARG A 254 2.46 -4.70 11.23
N PRO A 255 3.46 -3.80 11.18
CA PRO A 255 4.72 -3.99 11.88
C PRO A 255 4.45 -4.03 13.38
N VAL A 256 4.97 -5.05 14.06
CA VAL A 256 4.84 -5.21 15.53
C VAL A 256 6.23 -5.27 16.14
N GLU A 257 6.43 -4.56 17.25
CA GLU A 257 7.71 -4.57 17.95
C GLU A 257 8.00 -5.96 18.53
N GLY A 258 9.23 -6.44 18.35
CA GLY A 258 9.65 -7.77 18.83
C GLY A 258 9.09 -8.96 18.06
N SER A 259 8.37 -8.75 16.96
CA SER A 259 7.81 -9.83 16.12
C SER A 259 8.85 -10.51 15.22
N GLY A 260 9.99 -9.86 14.99
CA GLY A 260 11.05 -10.38 14.15
C GLY A 260 11.97 -11.40 14.83
N PRO A 261 12.76 -12.12 14.04
CA PRO A 261 13.74 -13.08 14.56
C PRO A 261 14.83 -12.40 15.40
N ARG A 262 15.06 -11.11 15.19
CA ARG A 262 15.96 -10.27 15.97
C ARG A 262 15.19 -9.12 16.61
N ARG A 263 15.60 -8.69 17.81
CA ARG A 263 14.91 -7.62 18.56
C ARG A 263 14.91 -6.28 17.83
N ASP A 264 15.91 -6.04 16.98
CA ASP A 264 16.04 -4.84 16.14
C ASP A 264 15.20 -4.91 14.86
N MET A 265 14.58 -6.04 14.55
CA MET A 265 13.86 -6.26 13.32
C MET A 265 12.35 -6.30 13.59
N MET A 266 11.61 -5.33 13.07
CA MET A 266 10.16 -5.38 13.05
C MET A 266 9.71 -6.18 11.82
N VAL A 267 8.89 -7.21 12.03
CA VAL A 267 8.26 -7.98 10.95
C VAL A 267 6.76 -7.73 10.99
N ALA A 268 6.14 -7.55 9.83
CA ALA A 268 4.71 -7.35 9.78
C ALA A 268 3.98 -8.65 10.12
N LEU A 269 3.01 -8.56 11.03
CA LEU A 269 2.13 -9.66 11.40
C LEU A 269 0.76 -9.47 10.74
N PRO A 270 0.12 -10.56 10.28
CA PRO A 270 -1.26 -10.50 9.83
C PRO A 270 -2.19 -10.28 11.04
N GLY A 271 -3.26 -9.53 10.82
CA GLY A 271 -4.27 -9.27 11.85
C GLY A 271 -5.66 -9.15 11.27
N LYS A 272 -6.58 -8.70 12.11
CA LYS A 272 -7.96 -8.36 11.75
C LYS A 272 -8.41 -7.14 12.52
N PHE A 273 -9.38 -6.40 11.99
CA PHE A 273 -10.05 -5.37 12.77
C PHE A 273 -11.18 -5.98 13.60
N VAL A 274 -11.17 -5.66 14.88
CA VAL A 274 -12.21 -6.01 15.85
C VAL A 274 -12.90 -4.73 16.29
N ARG A 275 -14.23 -4.76 16.31
CA ARG A 275 -15.02 -3.61 16.73
C ARG A 275 -15.16 -3.59 18.25
N GLY A 276 -14.71 -2.52 18.87
CA GLY A 276 -14.85 -2.28 20.30
C GLY A 276 -16.25 -1.79 20.70
N GLU A 277 -16.48 -1.66 22.00
CA GLU A 277 -17.75 -1.24 22.60
C GLU A 277 -18.22 0.15 22.14
N ASN A 278 -17.27 1.07 21.97
CA ASN A 278 -17.50 2.43 21.46
C ASN A 278 -17.66 2.49 19.92
N ALA A 279 -17.92 1.36 19.27
CA ALA A 279 -18.03 1.20 17.83
C ALA A 279 -16.76 1.55 17.02
N SER A 280 -15.61 1.79 17.68
CA SER A 280 -14.32 2.00 17.02
C SER A 280 -13.72 0.67 16.53
N TRP A 281 -12.91 0.75 15.48
CA TRP A 281 -12.16 -0.38 14.96
C TRP A 281 -10.76 -0.39 15.56
N SER A 282 -10.38 -1.54 16.12
CA SER A 282 -9.03 -1.78 16.64
C SER A 282 -8.42 -2.95 15.88
N TRP A 283 -7.17 -2.81 15.46
CA TRP A 283 -6.44 -3.91 14.82
C TRP A 283 -5.92 -4.86 15.90
N THR A 284 -6.03 -6.16 15.68
CA THR A 284 -5.47 -7.20 16.55
C THR A 284 -4.73 -8.22 15.70
N ALA A 285 -3.50 -8.55 16.09
CA ALA A 285 -2.70 -9.58 15.43
C ALA A 285 -3.39 -10.94 15.54
N LEU A 286 -3.23 -11.80 14.52
CA LEU A 286 -3.73 -13.18 14.57
C LEU A 286 -2.89 -14.05 15.52
N PHE A 287 -1.61 -13.75 15.66
CA PHE A 287 -0.65 -14.39 16.55
C PHE A 287 0.46 -13.40 16.92
N SER A 288 1.29 -13.71 17.93
CA SER A 288 2.31 -12.80 18.46
C SER A 288 3.61 -12.80 17.66
N ARG A 289 3.99 -13.94 17.08
CA ARG A 289 5.19 -14.10 16.25
C ARG A 289 4.91 -15.06 15.10
N TRP A 290 5.67 -14.93 14.01
CA TRP A 290 5.57 -15.90 12.90
C TRP A 290 5.88 -17.35 13.31
N ASP A 291 6.64 -17.55 14.38
CA ASP A 291 6.93 -18.89 14.93
C ASP A 291 5.69 -19.53 15.60
N ASP A 292 4.72 -18.71 16.00
CA ASP A 292 3.47 -19.15 16.62
C ASP A 292 2.41 -19.53 15.57
N TYR A 293 2.61 -19.18 14.29
CA TYR A 293 1.67 -19.49 13.22
C TYR A 293 1.55 -21.02 13.04
N ARG A 294 0.31 -21.52 13.13
CA ARG A 294 -0.03 -22.91 12.82
C ARG A 294 -0.97 -22.95 11.62
N ARG A 295 -0.59 -23.72 10.61
CA ARG A 295 -1.44 -23.95 9.43
C ARG A 295 -2.75 -24.62 9.85
N GLY A 296 -3.87 -24.14 9.32
CA GLY A 296 -5.22 -24.62 9.62
C GLY A 296 -5.99 -23.75 10.62
N GLU A 297 -5.32 -22.91 11.41
CA GLU A 297 -5.97 -22.01 12.37
C GLU A 297 -6.56 -20.76 11.68
N HIS A 298 -6.02 -20.39 10.52
CA HIS A 298 -6.34 -19.14 9.84
C HIS A 298 -6.52 -19.37 8.34
N ARG A 299 -7.65 -19.97 7.95
CA ARG A 299 -7.93 -20.38 6.56
C ARG A 299 -7.56 -19.33 5.50
N HIS A 300 -7.97 -18.07 5.66
CA HIS A 300 -7.67 -17.03 4.68
C HIS A 300 -6.18 -16.69 4.58
N LEU A 301 -5.44 -16.78 5.70
CA LEU A 301 -3.99 -16.62 5.71
C LEU A 301 -3.30 -17.84 5.10
N ASP A 302 -3.81 -19.05 5.36
CA ASP A 302 -3.30 -20.28 4.77
C ASP A 302 -3.42 -20.23 3.24
N ASP A 303 -4.58 -19.81 2.74
CA ASP A 303 -4.85 -19.61 1.31
C ASP A 303 -3.86 -18.59 0.72
N LEU A 304 -3.61 -17.47 1.41
CA LEU A 304 -2.62 -16.47 1.03
C LEU A 304 -1.20 -17.05 0.94
N ILE A 305 -0.75 -17.77 1.97
CA ILE A 305 0.59 -18.38 2.02
C ILE A 305 0.75 -19.43 0.92
N ASN A 306 -0.30 -20.20 0.62
CA ASN A 306 -0.30 -21.21 -0.43
C ASN A 306 -0.12 -20.63 -1.84
N MET A 307 -0.56 -19.39 -2.06
CA MET A 307 -0.39 -18.68 -3.33
C MET A 307 1.04 -18.17 -3.55
N VAL A 308 1.90 -18.14 -2.52
CA VAL A 308 3.23 -17.55 -2.60
C VAL A 308 4.29 -18.64 -2.49
N PRO A 309 4.94 -19.04 -3.61
CA PRO A 309 5.83 -20.20 -3.64
C PRO A 309 6.97 -20.17 -2.62
N VAL A 310 7.57 -19.00 -2.39
CA VAL A 310 8.66 -18.82 -1.42
C VAL A 310 8.17 -18.99 0.01
N LEU A 311 6.97 -18.48 0.34
CA LEU A 311 6.41 -18.67 1.69
C LEU A 311 5.98 -20.10 1.94
N ARG A 312 5.50 -20.80 0.90
CA ARG A 312 5.10 -22.21 0.99
C ARG A 312 6.26 -23.15 1.29
N THR A 313 7.46 -22.81 0.81
CA THR A 313 8.67 -23.64 0.94
C THR A 313 9.60 -23.19 2.07
N SER A 314 9.44 -21.94 2.54
CA SER A 314 10.16 -21.44 3.70
C SER A 314 9.71 -22.15 4.98
N SER A 315 10.67 -22.41 5.87
CA SER A 315 10.39 -22.85 7.24
C SER A 315 9.67 -21.80 8.07
N SER A 316 9.72 -20.52 7.67
CA SER A 316 8.98 -19.42 8.30
C SER A 316 8.64 -18.32 7.30
N PRO A 317 7.35 -18.01 7.05
CA PRO A 317 6.96 -16.88 6.21
C PRO A 317 7.50 -15.53 6.72
N GLY A 318 7.70 -15.42 8.03
CA GLY A 318 8.31 -14.26 8.67
C GLY A 318 9.72 -13.97 8.20
N TYR A 319 10.48 -14.98 7.77
CA TYR A 319 11.82 -14.78 7.21
C TYR A 319 11.76 -14.00 5.90
N THR A 320 10.87 -14.35 4.97
CA THR A 320 10.74 -13.64 3.68
C THR A 320 10.28 -12.19 3.87
N ILE A 321 9.30 -11.97 4.77
CA ILE A 321 8.80 -10.63 5.11
C ILE A 321 9.90 -9.82 5.80
N GLY A 322 10.68 -10.46 6.67
CA GLY A 322 11.86 -9.85 7.27
C GLY A 322 12.92 -9.50 6.22
N ALA A 323 13.31 -10.45 5.37
CA ALA A 323 14.33 -10.25 4.34
C ALA A 323 13.99 -9.07 3.43
N PHE A 324 12.71 -8.84 3.12
CA PHE A 324 12.27 -7.66 2.38
C PHE A 324 12.55 -6.32 3.09
N ASN A 325 12.52 -6.28 4.42
CA ASN A 325 12.89 -5.08 5.17
C ASN A 325 14.39 -4.75 5.07
N LEU A 326 15.21 -5.71 4.64
CA LEU A 326 16.65 -5.54 4.42
C LEU A 326 16.98 -5.14 2.98
N LEU A 327 16.04 -5.31 2.05
CA LEU A 327 16.10 -4.83 0.66
C LEU A 327 15.65 -3.38 0.55
#